data_AF-D7VK75-F1
#
_entry.id   AF-D7VK75-F1
#
_cell.length_a   1.000
_cell.length_b   1.000
_cell.length_c   1.000
_cell.angle_alpha   90.00
_cell.angle_beta   90.00
_cell.angle_gamma   90.00
#
_symmetry.space_group_name_H-M   'P 1'
#
loop_
_entity.id
_entity.type
_entity.pdbx_description
1 polymer ?
#
loop_
_entity_poly.entity_id
_entity_poly.type
_entity_poly.pdbx_seq_one_letter_code
_entity_poly.pdbx_strand_id
1 'polypeptide(L)'
;MQAYTYLIQDDNSYKLKSFISFFHIIIVVWWLIGAAIIIYSDHFKTGVSIIILTSLMLAFLFIRLSKTRIFPNERKFKIDTGVRGQAPLLYSFSEIERLEIYVIKWIFGIPIHVTLYVRFRFADKTKRFELTSSLSKKKIQLLYNELEEVLNQ
;
A
#
# COMPACT_ATOMS: atom_id res chain seq x y z
N MET A 1 1.18 25.76 8.89
CA MET A 1 0.80 24.51 8.19
C MET A 1 1.71 23.42 8.71
N GLN A 2 1.16 22.38 9.33
CA GLN A 2 1.97 21.26 9.81
C GLN A 2 2.60 20.54 8.63
N ALA A 3 3.93 20.46 8.62
CA ALA A 3 4.65 19.71 7.61
C ALA A 3 4.58 18.21 7.94
N TYR A 4 3.60 17.52 7.37
CA TYR A 4 3.53 16.07 7.43
C TYR A 4 4.65 15.44 6.59
N THR A 5 5.24 14.35 7.08
CA THR A 5 6.36 13.65 6.46
C THR A 5 5.90 12.62 5.43
N TYR A 6 4.75 11.97 5.67
CA TYR A 6 4.25 10.87 4.83
C TYR A 6 2.90 11.15 4.17
N LEU A 7 2.19 12.19 4.61
CA LEU A 7 1.11 12.81 3.86
C LEU A 7 1.65 13.89 2.93
N ILE A 8 1.54 13.65 1.62
CA ILE A 8 1.98 14.60 0.59
C ILE A 8 0.79 15.49 0.23
N GLN A 9 0.93 16.79 0.43
CA GLN A 9 -0.10 17.75 0.06
C GLN A 9 -0.27 17.80 -1.48
N ASP A 10 -1.51 17.69 -1.93
CA ASP A 10 -1.96 17.72 -3.33
C ASP A 10 -3.20 18.63 -3.41
N ASP A 11 -2.95 19.93 -3.62
CA ASP A 11 -3.94 21.01 -3.56
C ASP A 11 -4.72 21.01 -2.23
N ASN A 12 -6.02 20.68 -2.28
CA ASN A 12 -6.94 20.58 -1.14
C ASN A 12 -7.02 19.17 -0.54
N SER A 13 -6.12 18.27 -0.94
CA SER A 13 -6.11 16.88 -0.52
C SER A 13 -4.72 16.41 -0.07
N TYR A 14 -4.67 15.31 0.66
CA TYR A 14 -3.44 14.59 0.96
C TYR A 14 -3.39 13.27 0.21
N LYS A 15 -2.23 12.99 -0.40
CA LYS A 15 -1.85 11.69 -0.94
C LYS A 15 -0.98 10.94 0.05
N LEU A 16 -1.21 9.64 0.17
CA LEU A 16 -0.36 8.76 0.97
C LEU A 16 0.95 8.48 0.20
N LYS A 17 2.09 8.61 0.89
CA LYS A 17 3.38 8.19 0.32
C LYS A 17 3.39 6.66 0.11
N SER A 18 3.83 6.25 -1.08
CA SER A 18 4.11 4.85 -1.37
C SER A 18 5.41 4.41 -0.71
N PHE A 19 5.42 3.22 -0.12
CA PHE A 19 6.62 2.61 0.45
C PHE A 19 6.94 1.28 -0.24
N ILE A 20 8.23 0.93 -0.22
CA ILE A 20 8.68 -0.40 -0.59
C ILE A 20 8.11 -1.38 0.43
N SER A 21 7.31 -2.32 -0.07
CA SER A 21 6.76 -3.43 0.69
C SER A 21 7.55 -4.72 0.44
N PHE A 22 7.37 -5.72 1.31
CA PHE A 22 8.00 -7.05 1.17
C PHE A 22 7.79 -7.71 -0.19
N PHE A 23 6.62 -7.52 -0.80
CA PHE A 23 6.32 -8.04 -2.14
C PHE A 23 7.28 -7.51 -3.21
N HIS A 24 7.73 -6.26 -3.09
CA HIS A 24 8.71 -5.70 -4.02
C HIS A 24 10.05 -6.44 -3.91
N ILE A 25 10.50 -6.76 -2.69
CA ILE A 25 11.74 -7.53 -2.47
C ILE A 25 11.60 -8.93 -3.08
N ILE A 26 10.48 -9.62 -2.82
CA ILE A 26 10.23 -10.97 -3.35
C ILE A 26 10.32 -10.97 -4.89
N ILE A 27 9.71 -9.98 -5.54
CA ILE A 27 9.72 -9.89 -7.00
C ILE A 27 11.14 -9.67 -7.54
N VAL A 28 11.93 -8.79 -6.91
CA VAL A 28 13.32 -8.56 -7.30
C VAL A 28 14.16 -9.82 -7.16
N VAL A 29 13.99 -10.57 -6.06
CA VAL A 29 14.70 -11.84 -5.84
C VAL A 29 14.34 -12.85 -6.93
N TRP A 30 13.05 -13.02 -7.25
CA TRP A 30 12.63 -13.92 -8.31
C TRP A 30 13.14 -13.50 -9.69
N TRP A 31 13.22 -12.21 -9.95
CA TRP A 31 13.79 -11.68 -11.18
C TRP A 31 15.28 -12.06 -11.30
N LEU A 32 16.05 -11.92 -10.21
CA LEU A 32 17.46 -12.35 -10.15
C LEU A 32 17.62 -13.86 -10.32
N ILE A 33 16.73 -14.67 -9.73
CA ILE A 33 16.71 -16.13 -9.95
C ILE A 33 16.50 -16.45 -11.44
N GLY A 34 15.56 -15.76 -12.09
CA GLY A 34 15.33 -15.90 -13.53
C GLY A 34 16.59 -15.57 -14.35
N ALA A 35 17.29 -14.49 -14.00
CA ALA A 35 18.54 -14.10 -14.65
C ALA A 35 19.66 -15.14 -14.42
N ALA A 36 19.79 -15.67 -13.21
CA ALA A 36 20.76 -16.72 -12.90
C ALA A 36 20.50 -18.00 -13.71
N ILE A 37 19.24 -18.40 -13.87
CA ILE A 37 18.86 -19.56 -14.69
C ILE A 37 19.25 -19.34 -16.16
N ILE A 38 19.09 -18.13 -16.69
CA ILE A 38 19.51 -17.81 -18.06
C ILE A 38 21.02 -17.95 -18.27
N ILE A 39 21.81 -17.49 -17.29
CA ILE A 39 23.27 -17.43 -17.42
C ILE A 39 23.93 -18.79 -17.12
N TYR A 40 23.42 -19.53 -16.14
CA TYR A 40 24.12 -20.68 -15.55
C TYR A 40 23.43 -22.02 -15.79
N SER A 41 22.36 -22.09 -16.59
CA SER A 41 21.62 -23.32 -16.84
C SER A 41 21.19 -23.43 -18.30
N ASP A 42 21.01 -24.67 -18.78
CA ASP A 42 20.44 -24.96 -20.09
C ASP A 42 18.92 -24.68 -20.17
N HIS A 43 18.31 -24.26 -19.05
CA HIS A 43 16.89 -23.94 -18.94
C HIS A 43 16.57 -22.48 -19.34
N PHE A 44 17.12 -22.01 -20.46
CA PHE A 44 16.93 -20.64 -20.95
C PHE A 44 15.45 -20.22 -21.01
N LYS A 45 14.59 -21.08 -21.58
CA LYS A 45 13.14 -20.82 -21.71
C LYS A 45 12.50 -20.57 -20.34
N THR A 46 12.85 -21.37 -19.33
CA THR A 46 12.32 -21.26 -17.97
C THR A 46 12.76 -19.94 -17.34
N GLY A 47 14.04 -19.58 -17.44
CA GLY A 47 14.55 -18.32 -16.91
C GLY A 47 13.87 -17.09 -17.54
N VAL A 48 13.68 -17.10 -18.86
CA VAL A 48 12.95 -16.04 -19.57
C VAL A 48 11.49 -15.96 -19.11
N SER A 49 10.80 -17.08 -18.96
CA SER A 49 9.41 -17.09 -18.46
C SER A 49 9.29 -16.49 -17.06
N ILE A 50 10.24 -16.80 -16.15
CA ILE A 50 10.27 -16.22 -14.80
C ILE A 50 10.46 -14.70 -14.87
N ILE A 51 11.40 -14.22 -15.68
CA ILE A 51 11.64 -12.77 -15.85
C ILE A 51 10.40 -12.06 -16.38
N ILE A 52 9.76 -12.61 -17.42
CA ILE A 52 8.54 -12.01 -17.99
C ILE A 52 7.43 -11.94 -16.95
N LEU A 53 7.18 -13.05 -16.24
CA LEU A 53 6.13 -13.13 -15.24
C LEU A 53 6.37 -12.13 -14.09
N THR A 54 7.58 -12.09 -13.55
CA THR A 54 7.95 -11.19 -12.44
C THR A 54 7.91 -9.73 -12.86
N SER A 55 8.32 -9.40 -14.09
CA SER A 55 8.23 -8.05 -14.64
C SER A 55 6.77 -7.61 -14.81
N LEU A 56 5.91 -8.52 -15.27
CA LEU A 56 4.47 -8.25 -15.39
C LEU A 56 3.83 -8.02 -14.02
N MET A 57 4.15 -8.86 -13.01
CA MET A 57 3.69 -8.67 -11.63
C MET A 57 4.15 -7.32 -11.07
N LEU A 58 5.39 -6.92 -11.34
CA LEU A 58 5.91 -5.62 -10.90
C LEU A 58 5.11 -4.47 -11.53
N ALA A 59 4.82 -4.54 -12.84
CA ALA A 59 4.01 -3.54 -13.53
C ALA A 59 2.60 -3.44 -12.92
N PHE A 60 1.96 -4.57 -12.60
CA PHE A 60 0.66 -4.59 -11.95
C PHE A 60 0.68 -3.94 -10.56
N LEU A 61 1.73 -4.13 -9.76
CA LEU A 61 1.86 -3.46 -8.46
C LEU A 61 1.93 -1.94 -8.60
N PHE A 62 2.67 -1.43 -9.58
CA PHE A 62 2.76 0.01 -9.84
C PHE A 62 1.43 0.62 -10.31
N ILE A 63 0.67 -0.11 -11.12
CA ILE A 63 -0.64 0.34 -11.61
C ILE A 63 -1.71 0.29 -10.50
N ARG A 64 -1.65 -0.71 -9.62
CA ARG A 64 -2.64 -0.95 -8.55
C ARG A 64 -2.41 -0.12 -7.29
N LEU A 65 -1.40 0.74 -7.25
CA LEU A 65 -1.17 1.64 -6.13
C LEU A 65 -2.42 2.48 -5.91
N SER A 66 -3.19 2.12 -4.87
CA SER A 66 -4.47 2.74 -4.58
C SER A 66 -4.22 4.23 -4.41
N LYS A 67 -4.85 5.02 -5.27
CA LYS A 67 -4.75 6.49 -5.22
C LYS A 67 -5.69 6.99 -4.13
N THR A 68 -5.51 6.48 -2.91
CA THR A 68 -6.29 6.93 -1.78
C THR A 68 -5.93 8.38 -1.51
N ARG A 69 -6.94 9.24 -1.53
CA ARG A 69 -6.83 10.66 -1.24
C ARG A 69 -7.68 11.01 -0.04
N ILE A 70 -7.20 11.96 0.73
CA ILE A 70 -7.83 12.42 1.96
C ILE A 70 -8.16 13.89 1.75
N PHE A 71 -9.41 14.26 1.96
CA PHE A 71 -9.88 15.64 1.84
C PHE A 71 -10.27 16.13 3.24
N PRO A 72 -9.35 16.77 3.99
CA PRO A 72 -9.59 17.18 5.37
C PRO A 72 -10.75 18.17 5.48
N ASN A 73 -10.77 19.18 4.59
CA ASN A 73 -11.80 20.23 4.59
C ASN A 73 -13.21 19.68 4.34
N GLU A 74 -13.31 18.60 3.55
CA GLU A 74 -14.59 17.94 3.28
C GLU A 74 -14.87 16.77 4.24
N ARG A 75 -13.92 16.43 5.12
CA ARG A 75 -13.94 15.24 5.99
C ARG A 75 -14.27 13.95 5.25
N LYS A 76 -13.57 13.71 4.13
CA LYS A 76 -13.79 12.53 3.27
C LYS A 76 -12.51 11.79 2.90
N PHE A 77 -12.61 10.47 2.83
CA PHE A 77 -11.69 9.59 2.12
C PHE A 77 -12.23 9.28 0.74
N LYS A 78 -11.34 9.38 -0.26
CA LYS A 78 -11.59 8.89 -1.62
C LYS A 78 -10.65 7.73 -1.88
N ILE A 79 -11.20 6.53 -2.00
CA ILE A 79 -10.44 5.30 -2.24
C ILE A 79 -10.67 4.88 -3.70
N ASP A 80 -9.65 5.05 -4.51
CA ASP A 80 -9.62 4.49 -5.86
C ASP A 80 -9.20 3.01 -5.78
N THR A 81 -10.11 2.11 -6.12
CA THR A 81 -9.88 0.66 -6.10
C THR A 81 -9.07 0.18 -7.31
N GLY A 82 -8.81 1.05 -8.29
CA GLY A 82 -8.08 0.71 -9.52
C GLY A 82 -8.86 -0.20 -10.47
N VAL A 83 -10.14 -0.46 -10.21
CA VAL A 83 -11.00 -1.27 -11.08
C VAL A 83 -11.54 -0.40 -12.21
N ARG A 84 -11.18 -0.74 -13.45
CA ARG A 84 -11.61 0.00 -14.65
C ARG A 84 -13.14 0.08 -14.69
N GLY A 85 -13.66 1.30 -14.81
CA GLY A 85 -15.10 1.57 -14.92
C GLY A 85 -15.85 1.65 -13.59
N GLN A 86 -15.18 1.46 -12.44
CA GLN A 86 -15.78 1.72 -11.13
C GLN A 86 -15.45 3.14 -10.67
N ALA A 87 -16.47 3.84 -10.18
CA ALA A 87 -16.26 5.11 -9.52
C ALA A 87 -15.45 4.91 -8.22
N PRO A 88 -14.56 5.86 -7.86
CA PRO A 88 -13.85 5.81 -6.58
C PRO A 88 -14.85 5.79 -5.42
N LEU A 89 -14.56 4.97 -4.42
CA LEU A 89 -15.37 4.89 -3.21
C LEU A 89 -15.13 6.14 -2.38
N LEU A 90 -16.21 6.79 -1.95
CA LEU A 90 -16.17 7.94 -1.06
C LEU A 90 -16.70 7.52 0.30
N TYR A 91 -15.91 7.78 1.34
CA TYR A 91 -16.26 7.51 2.72
C TYR A 91 -16.11 8.77 3.55
N SER A 92 -17.06 9.04 4.44
CA SER A 92 -16.95 10.14 5.41
C SER A 92 -16.00 9.76 6.54
N PHE A 93 -15.34 10.73 7.16
CA PHE A 93 -14.55 10.50 8.38
C PHE A 93 -15.42 9.93 9.51
N SER A 94 -16.70 10.29 9.57
CA SER A 94 -17.66 9.75 10.55
C SER A 94 -17.93 8.25 10.38
N GLU A 95 -17.64 7.69 9.21
CA GLU A 95 -17.82 6.27 8.93
C GLU A 95 -16.57 5.46 9.31
N ILE A 96 -15.49 6.11 9.74
CA ILE A 96 -14.27 5.45 10.18
C ILE A 96 -14.51 4.87 11.57
N GLU A 97 -14.40 3.56 11.67
CA GLU A 97 -14.47 2.86 12.95
C GLU A 97 -13.12 2.91 13.66
N ARG A 98 -12.03 2.60 12.93
CA ARG A 98 -10.66 2.66 13.44
C ARG A 98 -9.62 2.51 12.34
N LEU A 99 -8.42 3.00 12.62
CA LEU A 99 -7.21 2.68 11.89
C LEU A 99 -6.55 1.43 12.51
N GLU A 100 -6.02 0.54 11.69
CA GLU A 100 -5.41 -0.72 12.14
C GLU A 100 -4.03 -0.91 11.52
N ILE A 101 -3.02 -1.14 12.36
CA ILE A 101 -1.69 -1.55 11.89
C ILE A 101 -1.59 -3.07 12.02
N TYR A 102 -1.37 -3.74 10.90
CA TYR A 102 -1.07 -5.16 10.87
C TYR A 102 0.42 -5.37 10.64
N VAL A 103 1.03 -6.26 11.43
CA VAL A 103 2.47 -6.54 11.35
C VAL A 103 2.65 -8.04 11.14
N ILE A 104 3.19 -8.42 9.99
CA ILE A 104 3.73 -9.75 9.74
C ILE A 104 5.18 -9.76 10.19
N LYS A 105 5.53 -10.75 11.01
CA LYS A 105 6.88 -10.96 11.52
C LYS A 105 7.44 -12.25 10.96
N TRP A 106 8.74 -12.27 10.69
CA TRP A 106 9.48 -13.49 10.39
C TRP A 106 9.96 -14.16 11.69
N ILE A 107 10.68 -15.27 11.53
CA ILE A 107 11.42 -15.95 12.60
C ILE A 107 12.29 -14.91 13.35
N PHE A 108 12.31 -15.02 14.68
CA PHE A 108 12.93 -14.06 15.62
C PHE A 108 12.21 -12.70 15.79
N GLY A 109 10.98 -12.56 15.30
CA GLY A 109 10.13 -11.40 15.62
C GLY A 109 10.44 -10.13 14.81
N ILE A 110 11.28 -10.23 13.78
CA ILE A 110 11.63 -9.13 12.88
C ILE A 110 10.41 -8.83 11.99
N PRO A 111 9.89 -7.58 11.96
CA PRO A 111 8.78 -7.21 11.09
C PRO A 111 9.26 -7.23 9.63
N ILE A 112 8.58 -8.03 8.81
CA ILE A 112 8.87 -8.14 7.38
C ILE A 112 7.85 -7.40 6.54
N HIS A 113 6.63 -7.22 7.04
CA HIS A 113 5.58 -6.52 6.31
C HIS A 113 4.66 -5.85 7.31
N VAL A 114 4.53 -4.54 7.20
CA VAL A 114 3.66 -3.74 8.05
C VAL A 114 2.68 -3.01 7.16
N THR A 115 1.40 -3.17 7.44
CA THR A 115 0.32 -2.65 6.60
C THR A 115 -0.61 -1.80 7.44
N LEU A 116 -0.91 -0.61 6.94
CA LEU A 116 -1.91 0.26 7.50
C LEU A 116 -3.24 0.02 6.80
N TYR A 117 -4.26 -0.26 7.60
CA TYR A 117 -5.63 -0.40 7.14
C TYR A 117 -6.51 0.66 7.78
N VAL A 118 -7.54 1.05 7.04
CA VAL A 118 -8.69 1.78 7.57
C VAL A 118 -9.90 0.85 7.57
N ARG A 119 -10.64 0.86 8.67
CA ARG A 119 -11.91 0.14 8.79
C ARG A 119 -13.05 1.14 8.78
N PHE A 120 -13.95 1.01 7.81
CA PHE A 120 -15.18 1.78 7.76
C PHE A 120 -16.36 0.93 8.21
N ARG A 121 -17.25 1.53 9.00
CA ARG A 121 -18.54 0.97 9.37
C ARG A 121 -19.61 1.61 8.48
N PHE A 122 -20.34 0.79 7.74
CA PHE A 122 -21.42 1.24 6.87
C PHE A 122 -22.65 0.34 7.07
N ALA A 123 -23.73 0.90 7.64
CA ALA A 123 -25.06 0.28 7.72
C ALA A 123 -25.04 -1.23 8.09
N ASP A 124 -24.24 -1.60 9.10
CA ASP A 124 -24.00 -2.97 9.64
C ASP A 124 -22.92 -3.83 8.97
N LYS A 125 -22.21 -3.33 7.96
CA LYS A 125 -21.04 -4.00 7.37
C LYS A 125 -19.76 -3.24 7.70
N THR A 126 -18.72 -3.97 8.09
CA THR A 126 -17.37 -3.41 8.21
C THR A 126 -16.58 -3.74 6.95
N LYS A 127 -16.00 -2.71 6.32
CA LYS A 127 -15.07 -2.88 5.20
C LYS A 127 -13.69 -2.40 5.61
N ARG A 128 -12.69 -3.25 5.34
CA ARG A 128 -11.28 -2.96 5.61
C ARG A 128 -10.59 -2.66 4.29
N PHE A 129 -9.94 -1.50 4.22
CA PHE A 129 -9.15 -1.10 3.05
C PHE A 129 -7.69 -0.93 3.43
N GLU A 130 -6.80 -1.46 2.61
CA GLU A 130 -5.36 -1.22 2.72
C GLU A 130 -5.05 0.19 2.22
N LEU A 131 -4.46 1.01 3.10
CA LEU A 131 -4.01 2.35 2.76
C LEU A 131 -2.60 2.30 2.17
N THR A 132 -1.69 1.61 2.84
CA THR A 132 -0.30 1.46 2.41
C THR A 132 0.39 0.35 3.19
N SER A 133 1.49 -0.17 2.67
CA SER A 133 2.35 -1.15 3.34
C SER A 133 3.83 -0.79 3.21
N SER A 134 4.61 -1.16 4.23
CA SER A 134 6.05 -0.91 4.31
C SER A 134 6.76 -2.03 5.05
N LEU A 135 8.08 -2.14 4.85
CA LEU A 135 8.96 -2.97 5.68
C LEU A 135 9.18 -2.39 7.08
N SER A 136 8.99 -1.08 7.26
CA SER A 136 9.32 -0.39 8.51
C SER A 136 8.07 -0.08 9.33
N LYS A 137 7.98 -0.68 10.53
CA LYS A 137 6.93 -0.36 11.50
C LYS A 137 6.95 1.14 11.87
N LYS A 138 8.14 1.73 12.03
CA LYS A 138 8.29 3.15 12.39
C LYS A 138 7.64 4.08 11.36
N LYS A 139 7.83 3.81 10.06
CA LYS A 139 7.23 4.61 8.99
C LYS A 139 5.70 4.55 9.02
N ILE A 140 5.15 3.35 9.16
CA ILE A 140 3.70 3.14 9.22
C ILE A 140 3.11 3.76 10.49
N GLN A 141 3.78 3.64 11.64
CA GLN A 141 3.32 4.25 12.88
C GLN A 141 3.30 5.78 12.79
N LEU A 142 4.31 6.39 12.19
CA LEU A 142 4.35 7.84 12.03
C LEU A 142 3.22 8.31 11.10
N LEU A 143 3.00 7.60 9.98
CA LEU A 143 1.86 7.87 9.10
C LEU A 143 0.51 7.67 9.80
N TYR A 144 0.37 6.65 10.65
CA TYR A 144 -0.83 6.45 11.47
C TYR A 144 -1.09 7.68 12.34
N ASN A 145 -0.06 8.20 13.02
CA ASN A 145 -0.20 9.37 13.89
C ASN A 145 -0.58 10.63 13.08
N GLU A 146 0.04 10.84 11.92
CA GLU A 146 -0.31 11.95 11.01
C GLU A 146 -1.76 11.86 10.54
N LEU A 147 -2.24 10.65 10.23
CA LEU A 147 -3.63 10.42 9.84
C LEU A 147 -4.59 10.67 10.99
N GLU A 148 -4.28 10.18 12.18
CA GLU A 148 -5.08 10.40 13.37
C GLU A 148 -5.20 11.90 13.70
N GLU A 149 -4.12 12.66 13.55
CA GLU A 149 -4.14 14.11 13.69
C GLU A 149 -5.05 14.79 12.67
N VAL A 150 -4.95 14.43 11.38
CA VAL A 150 -5.83 14.97 10.32
C VAL A 150 -7.30 14.60 10.54
N LEU A 151 -7.57 13.43 11.09
CA LEU A 151 -8.93 12.95 11.36
C LEU A 151 -9.60 13.66 12.53
N ASN A 152 -8.81 14.13 13.49
CA ASN A 152 -9.28 14.78 14.70
C ASN A 152 -9.32 16.32 14.60
N GLN A 153 -8.87 16.89 13.47
CA GLN A 153 -9.04 18.31 13.12
C GLN A 153 -10.49 18.60 12.70
#